data_AF-A0A139QTD3-F1
#
_entry.id   AF-A0A139QTD3-F1
#
_cell.length_a   1.000
_cell.length_b   1.000
_cell.length_c   1.000
_cell.angle_alpha   90.00
_cell.angle_beta   90.00
_cell.angle_gamma   90.00
#
_symmetry.space_group_name_H-M   'P 1'
#
loop_
_entity.id
_entity.type
_entity.pdbx_description
1 polymer ?
#
loop_
_entity_poly.entity_id
_entity_poly.type
_entity_poly.pdbx_seq_one_letter_code
_entity_poly.pdbx_strand_id
1 'polypeptide(L)' 'MAKDFNQPSQTMIKRISVTEMQQLVDAGQFPAGSMKPKVEAAISFVRNTGRPAVITSLDNVQAYLADGDGTVIVPD' A
#
# COMPACT_ATOMS: atom_id res chain seq x y z
N MET A 1 2.36 -5.92 -1.57
CA MET A 1 1.48 -5.41 -2.65
C MET A 1 2.34 -5.07 -3.86
N ALA A 2 1.81 -5.12 -5.07
CA ALA A 2 2.55 -4.83 -6.28
C ALA A 2 1.82 -3.84 -7.20
N LYS A 3 2.59 -3.06 -7.95
CA LYS A 3 2.15 -2.30 -9.12
C LYS A 3 2.13 -3.25 -10.33
N ASP A 4 1.20 -3.05 -11.26
CA ASP A 4 1.02 -3.84 -12.48
C ASP A 4 0.84 -5.34 -12.19
N PHE A 5 -0.08 -5.64 -11.25
CA PHE A 5 -0.33 -7.01 -10.81
C PHE A 5 -0.71 -7.92 -11.98
N ASN A 6 -0.15 -9.14 -12.03
CA ASN A 6 -0.26 -10.10 -13.14
C ASN A 6 0.31 -9.63 -14.49
N GLN A 7 1.15 -8.60 -14.53
CA GLN A 7 1.85 -8.17 -15.74
C GLN A 7 3.36 -8.45 -15.65
N PRO A 8 4.09 -8.54 -16.78
CA PRO A 8 5.54 -8.67 -16.77
C PRO A 8 6.26 -7.50 -16.08
N SER A 9 5.64 -6.31 -16.02
CA SER A 9 6.18 -5.12 -15.33
C SER A 9 5.90 -5.11 -13.82
N GLN A 10 5.34 -6.19 -13.27
CA GLN A 10 4.94 -6.25 -11.87
C GLN A 10 6.10 -5.92 -10.93
N THR A 11 5.90 -4.92 -10.06
CA THR A 11 6.92 -4.47 -9.13
C THR A 11 6.35 -4.34 -7.72
N MET A 12 7.06 -4.85 -6.71
CA MET A 12 6.66 -4.75 -5.31
C MET A 12 6.72 -3.30 -4.81
N ILE A 13 5.65 -2.86 -4.17
CA ILE A 13 5.57 -1.52 -3.57
C ILE A 13 6.05 -1.64 -2.11
N LYS A 14 7.23 -1.10 -1.82
CA LYS A 14 7.78 -1.06 -0.45
C LYS A 14 7.39 0.23 0.29
N ARG A 15 7.61 1.39 -0.33
CA ARG A 15 7.28 2.71 0.24
C ARG A 15 6.74 3.61 -0.87
N ILE A 16 5.69 4.37 -0.57
CA ILE A 16 4.96 5.17 -1.57
C ILE A 16 4.21 6.32 -0.90
N SER A 17 4.14 7.47 -1.57
CA SER A 17 3.37 8.62 -1.09
C SER A 17 1.87 8.40 -1.17
N VAL A 18 1.10 9.21 -0.45
CA VAL A 18 -0.36 9.26 -0.58
C VAL A 18 -0.78 9.58 -2.01
N THR A 19 -0.14 10.57 -2.64
CA THR A 19 -0.46 10.98 -4.01
C THR A 19 -0.25 9.85 -5.02
N GLU A 20 0.89 9.18 -4.99
CA GLU A 20 1.17 8.06 -5.91
C GLU A 20 0.24 6.87 -5.65
N MET A 21 -0.07 6.57 -4.39
CA MET A 21 -0.99 5.49 -4.06
C MET A 21 -2.41 5.79 -4.59
N GLN A 22 -2.86 7.03 -4.47
CA GLN A 22 -4.16 7.45 -5.02
C GLN A 22 -4.20 7.27 -6.54
N GLN A 23 -3.13 7.62 -7.26
CA GLN A 23 -3.04 7.41 -8.71
C GLN A 23 -3.19 5.93 -9.09
N LEU A 24 -2.63 5.01 -8.29
CA LEU A 24 -2.80 3.56 -8.53
C LEU A 24 -4.24 3.10 -8.27
N VAL A 25 -4.89 3.64 -7.24
CA VAL A 25 -6.32 3.39 -6.97
C VAL A 25 -7.18 3.86 -8.15
N ASP A 26 -6.93 5.08 -8.63
CA ASP A 26 -7.68 5.70 -9.73
C ASP A 26 -7.44 4.99 -11.06
N ALA A 27 -6.24 4.45 -11.26
CA ALA A 27 -5.89 3.58 -12.40
C ALA A 27 -6.49 2.17 -12.30
N GLY A 28 -7.26 1.85 -11.26
CA GLY A 28 -7.93 0.56 -11.10
C GLY A 28 -6.98 -0.60 -10.81
N GLN A 29 -5.78 -0.33 -10.28
CA GLN A 29 -4.76 -1.36 -10.01
C GLN A 29 -5.13 -2.30 -8.85
N PHE A 30 -6.13 -1.95 -8.04
CA PHE A 30 -6.52 -2.73 -6.86
C PHE A 30 -7.96 -3.28 -6.97
N PRO A 31 -8.18 -4.59 -6.74
CA PRO A 31 -9.52 -5.18 -6.79
C PRO A 31 -10.44 -4.61 -5.72
N ALA A 32 -11.65 -4.23 -6.12
CA ALA A 32 -12.68 -3.60 -5.28
C ALA A 32 -13.12 -4.47 -4.08
N GLY A 33 -13.12 -5.80 -4.24
CA GLY A 33 -13.59 -6.73 -3.20
C GLY A 33 -12.57 -7.06 -2.11
N SER A 34 -11.33 -6.57 -2.19
CA SER A 34 -10.28 -6.98 -1.23
C SER A 34 -9.24 -5.89 -0.96
N MET A 35 -8.40 -5.55 -1.93
CA MET A 35 -7.25 -4.68 -1.70
C MET A 35 -7.61 -3.20 -1.74
N LYS A 36 -8.51 -2.78 -2.64
CA LYS A 36 -8.90 -1.37 -2.77
C LYS A 36 -9.41 -0.76 -1.45
N PRO A 37 -10.34 -1.40 -0.69
CA PRO A 37 -10.80 -0.83 0.58
C PRO A 37 -9.67 -0.69 1.62
N LYS A 38 -8.67 -1.57 1.60
CA LYS A 38 -7.50 -1.50 2.50
C LYS A 38 -6.62 -0.31 2.16
N VAL A 39 -6.39 -0.08 0.88
CA VAL A 39 -5.58 1.05 0.39
C VAL A 39 -6.29 2.37 0.68
N GLU A 40 -7.59 2.48 0.40
CA GLU A 40 -8.38 3.68 0.67
C GLU A 40 -8.41 4.05 2.17
N ALA A 41 -8.59 3.06 3.04
CA ALA A 41 -8.53 3.26 4.48
C ALA A 41 -7.14 3.75 4.94
N ALA A 42 -6.07 3.17 4.40
CA ALA A 42 -4.70 3.59 4.74
C ALA A 42 -4.39 5.01 4.23
N ILE A 43 -4.79 5.36 3.01
CA ILE A 43 -4.70 6.73 2.48
C ILE A 43 -5.43 7.71 3.42
N SER A 44 -6.67 7.39 3.79
CA SER A 44 -7.49 8.23 4.67
C SER A 44 -6.81 8.46 6.03
N PHE A 45 -6.25 7.40 6.64
CA PHE A 45 -5.51 7.50 7.88
C PHE A 45 -4.29 8.43 7.76
N VAL A 46 -3.48 8.25 6.72
CA VAL A 46 -2.26 9.06 6.53
C VAL A 46 -2.61 10.53 6.30
N ARG A 47 -3.61 10.83 5.47
CA ARG A 47 -4.09 12.20 5.23
C ARG A 47 -4.59 12.88 6.51
N ASN A 48 -5.32 12.15 7.35
CA ASN A 48 -5.94 12.72 8.54
C ASN A 48 -4.97 12.86 9.72
N THR A 49 -3.92 12.05 9.78
CA THR A 49 -3.02 12.00 10.96
C THR A 49 -1.61 12.51 10.68
N GLY A 50 -1.19 12.58 9.42
CA GLY A 50 0.20 12.81 9.05
C GLY A 50 1.16 11.67 9.44
N ARG A 51 0.62 10.51 9.88
CA ARG A 51 1.43 9.35 10.29
C ARG A 51 1.44 8.28 9.19
N PRO A 52 2.55 7.56 8.99
CA PRO A 52 2.60 6.47 8.02
C PRO A 52 1.62 5.34 8.34
N ALA A 53 1.12 4.68 7.30
CA ALA A 53 0.32 3.46 7.39
C ALA A 53 1.06 2.28 6.75
N VAL A 54 0.80 1.06 7.23
CA VAL A 54 1.46 -0.16 6.76
C VAL A 54 0.41 -1.18 6.35
N ILE A 55 0.58 -1.75 5.17
CA ILE A 55 -0.19 -2.89 4.69
C ILE A 55 0.78 -4.07 4.55
N THR A 56 0.57 -5.11 5.36
CA THR A 56 1.32 -6.37 5.33
C THR A 56 0.40 -7.55 5.63
N SER A 57 0.83 -8.79 5.37
CA SER A 57 0.08 -9.99 5.78
C SER A 57 0.36 -10.32 7.24
N LEU A 58 -0.58 -11.02 7.90
CA LEU A 58 -0.41 -11.42 9.30
C LEU A 58 0.84 -12.29 9.50
N ASP A 59 1.08 -13.23 8.59
CA ASP A 59 2.26 -14.09 8.62
C ASP A 59 3.58 -13.30 8.46
N ASN A 60 3.53 -12.12 7.83
CA ASN A 60 4.70 -11.27 7.59
C ASN A 60 4.90 -10.19 8.65
N VAL A 61 4.09 -10.16 9.71
CA VAL A 61 4.19 -9.12 10.76
C VAL A 61 5.55 -9.17 11.45
N GLN A 62 6.09 -10.36 11.74
CA GLN A 62 7.42 -10.47 12.35
C GLN A 62 8.52 -9.91 11.44
N ALA A 63 8.48 -10.25 10.14
CA ALA A 63 9.46 -9.74 9.17
C ALA A 63 9.33 -8.22 8.99
N TYR A 64 8.11 -7.68 9.03
CA TYR A 64 7.90 -6.24 9.03
C TYR A 64 8.53 -5.58 10.26
N LEU A 65 8.35 -6.14 11.45
CA LEU A 65 8.90 -5.58 12.69
C LEU A 65 10.43 -5.67 12.74
N ALA A 66 11.02 -6.70 12.13
CA ALA A 66 12.46 -6.88 12.07
C ALA A 66 13.13 -6.01 10.98
N ASP A 67 12.60 -6.08 9.75
CA ASP A 67 13.29 -5.61 8.54
C ASP A 67 12.48 -4.59 7.72
N GLY A 68 11.28 -4.23 8.18
CA GLY A 68 10.39 -3.29 7.47
C GLY A 68 9.73 -3.88 6.22
N ASP A 69 9.68 -5.21 6.09
CA ASP A 69 9.09 -5.87 4.92
C ASP A 69 7.55 -5.73 4.88
N GLY A 70 7.08 -4.83 4.01
CA GLY A 70 5.68 -4.50 3.84
C GLY A 70 5.51 -3.30 2.90
N THR A 71 4.26 -2.89 2.67
CA THR A 71 3.98 -1.64 1.93
C THR A 71 3.69 -0.52 2.92
N VAL A 72 4.55 0.50 2.92
CA VAL A 72 4.44 1.69 3.77
C VAL A 72 3.93 2.87 2.96
N ILE A 73 2.75 3.38 3.32
CA ILE A 73 2.17 4.60 2.76
C ILE A 73 2.55 5.77 3.66
N VAL A 74 3.10 6.82 3.07
CA VAL A 74 3.65 7.98 3.80
C VAL A 74 2.96 9.27 3.35
N PRO A 75 2.95 10.32 4.19
CA PRO A 75 2.55 11.65 3.74
C PRO A 75 3.37 12.10 2.52
N ASP A 76 2.80 13.02 1.74
CA ASP A 76 3.48 13.65 0.60
C ASP A 76 4.74 14.42 1.02
#